data_AF-A0A645GFX5-F1
#
_entry.id   AF-A0A645GFX5-F1
#
_cell.length_a   1.000
_cell.length_b   1.000
_cell.length_c   1.000
_cell.angle_alpha   90.00
_cell.angle_beta   90.00
_cell.angle_gamma   90.00
#
_symmetry.space_group_name_H-M   'P 1'
#
loop_
_entity.id
_entity.type
_entity.pdbx_description
1 polymer ?
#
loop_
_entity_poly.entity_id
_entity_poly.type
_entity_poly.pdbx_seq_one_letter_code
_entity_poly.pdbx_strand_id
1 'polypeptide(L)'
;MVFEIGGMGRFELELFCRGQEIDLSLFCPPAYASLYQAQVEELRACVGQTGYHFGEINVQRLERPRSLMDVFRSLPYKRTGVDVTV
;
A
#
# COMPACT_ATOMS: atom_id res chain seq x y z
N MET A 1 -0.38 -2.66 -5.88
CA MET A 1 -1.62 -2.86 -6.68
C MET A 1 -2.42 -1.57 -6.67
N VAL A 2 -2.87 -1.10 -7.84
CA VAL A 2 -3.79 0.04 -7.95
C VAL A 2 -5.14 -0.50 -8.40
N PHE A 3 -6.22 -0.07 -7.77
CA PHE A 3 -7.58 -0.49 -8.12
C PHE A 3 -8.58 0.65 -7.90
N GLU A 4 -9.71 0.58 -8.59
CA GLU A 4 -10.79 1.55 -8.47
C GLU A 4 -12.05 0.82 -8.01
N ILE A 5 -12.75 1.39 -7.02
CA ILE A 5 -14.03 0.89 -6.54
C ILE A 5 -15.09 1.89 -6.98
N GLY A 6 -16.07 1.41 -7.76
CA GLY A 6 -17.18 2.22 -8.26
C GLY A 6 -17.90 2.94 -7.12
N GLY A 7 -17.97 4.28 -7.20
CA GLY A 7 -18.59 5.13 -6.19
C GLY A 7 -17.70 5.47 -4.98
N MET A 8 -16.54 4.82 -4.81
CA MET A 8 -15.60 5.13 -3.72
C MET A 8 -14.35 5.83 -4.24
N GLY A 9 -13.89 5.50 -5.45
CA GLY A 9 -12.72 6.11 -6.09
C GLY A 9 -11.52 5.18 -6.15
N ARG A 10 -10.33 5.78 -6.34
CA ARG A 10 -9.07 5.06 -6.56
C ARG A 10 -8.36 4.73 -5.25
N PHE A 11 -7.83 3.51 -5.19
CA PHE A 11 -7.06 2.98 -4.08
C PHE A 11 -5.70 2.47 -4.59
N GLU A 12 -4.70 2.56 -3.74
CA GLU A 12 -3.41 1.91 -3.95
C GLU A 12 -3.05 1.08 -2.71
N LEU A 13 -2.65 -0.17 -2.94
CA LEU A 13 -2.22 -1.10 -1.91
C LEU A 13 -0.78 -1.53 -2.18
N GLU A 14 0.08 -1.40 -1.19
CA GLU A 14 1.44 -1.90 -1.21
C GLU A 14 1.61 -2.94 -0.11
N LEU A 15 2.24 -4.06 -0.46
CA LEU A 15 2.59 -5.13 0.46
C LEU A 15 4.09 -5.36 0.35
N PHE A 16 4.77 -5.32 1.48
CA PHE A 16 6.20 -5.61 1.55
C PHE A 16 6.41 -6.83 2.44
N CYS A 17 6.75 -7.96 1.82
CA CYS A 17 6.87 -9.24 2.52
C CYS A 17 8.34 -9.56 2.83
N ARG A 18 8.65 -9.82 4.11
CA ARG A 18 9.96 -10.26 4.59
C ARG A 18 9.79 -11.51 5.46
N GLY A 19 10.09 -12.69 4.91
CA GLY A 19 9.87 -13.94 5.62
C GLY A 19 8.38 -14.17 5.91
N GLN A 20 8.00 -14.15 7.19
CA GLN A 20 6.61 -14.29 7.64
C GLN A 20 5.95 -12.94 8.01
N GLU A 21 6.70 -11.84 7.94
CA GLU A 21 6.20 -10.49 8.21
C GLU A 21 5.76 -9.82 6.91
N ILE A 22 4.60 -9.15 6.96
CA ILE A 22 4.05 -8.37 5.86
C ILE A 22 3.85 -6.93 6.36
N ASP A 23 4.48 -5.95 5.72
CA ASP A 23 4.10 -4.55 5.91
C ASP A 23 3.04 -4.17 4.86
N LEU A 24 1.99 -3.46 5.29
CA LEU A 24 0.87 -3.05 4.44
C LEU A 24 0.76 -1.53 4.40
N SER A 25 0.74 -0.95 3.20
CA SER A 25 0.37 0.46 3.00
C SER A 25 -0.87 0.57 2.11
N LEU A 26 -1.93 1.17 2.64
CA LEU A 26 -3.17 1.43 1.94
C LEU A 26 -3.35 2.94 1.73
N PHE A 27 -3.36 3.36 0.47
CA PHE A 27 -3.70 4.71 0.05
C PHE A 27 -5.13 4.72 -0.45
N CYS A 28 -6.00 5.49 0.20
CA CYS A 28 -7.42 5.53 -0.10
C CYS A 28 -7.94 6.96 -0.24
N PRO A 29 -9.09 7.18 -0.87
CA PRO A 29 -9.67 8.51 -0.98
C PRO A 29 -9.88 9.14 0.41
N PRO A 30 -9.65 10.45 0.60
CA PRO A 30 -9.61 11.08 1.92
C PRO A 30 -10.83 10.82 2.82
N ALA A 31 -12.01 10.66 2.21
CA ALA A 31 -13.26 10.37 2.90
C ALA A 31 -13.25 9.03 3.66
N TYR A 32 -12.41 8.07 3.23
CA TYR A 32 -12.38 6.72 3.79
C TYR A 32 -11.14 6.46 4.68
N ALA A 33 -10.18 7.38 4.74
CA ALA A 33 -8.94 7.18 5.49
C ALA A 33 -9.18 6.89 6.97
N SER A 34 -10.04 7.67 7.64
CA SER A 34 -10.36 7.45 9.06
C SER A 34 -11.11 6.14 9.31
N LEU A 35 -11.96 5.71 8.35
CA LEU A 35 -12.69 4.45 8.44
C LEU A 35 -11.72 3.26 8.41
N TYR A 36 -10.82 3.22 7.41
CA TYR A 36 -9.85 2.13 7.29
C TYR A 36 -8.78 2.17 8.36
N GLN A 37 -8.42 3.35 8.86
CA GLN A 37 -7.52 3.48 9.99
C GLN A 37 -8.10 2.86 11.27
N ALA A 38 -9.42 2.93 11.47
CA ALA A 38 -10.08 2.27 12.60
C ALA A 38 -10.14 0.73 12.45
N GLN A 39 -10.02 0.20 11.23
CA GLN A 39 -10.07 -1.23 10.93
C GLN A 39 -8.67 -1.90 10.91
N VAL A 40 -7.61 -1.18 11.27
CA VAL A 40 -6.24 -1.71 11.25
C VAL A 40 -6.08 -2.95 12.14
N GLU A 41 -6.71 -2.96 13.31
CA GLU A 41 -6.66 -4.12 14.21
C GLU A 41 -7.42 -5.33 13.68
N GLU A 42 -8.53 -5.11 12.97
CA GLU A 42 -9.26 -6.18 12.28
C GLU A 42 -8.42 -6.76 11.14
N LEU A 43 -7.73 -5.90 10.37
CA LEU A 43 -6.79 -6.34 9.34
C LEU A 43 -5.66 -7.18 9.94
N ARG A 44 -5.11 -6.81 11.11
CA ARG A 44 -4.12 -7.63 11.83
C ARG A 44 -4.64 -9.02 12.15
N ALA A 45 -5.90 -9.13 12.57
CA ALA A 45 -6.52 -10.41 12.92
C ALA A 45 -6.71 -11.34 11.70
N CYS A 46 -6.95 -10.79 10.50
CA CYS A 46 -7.23 -11.59 9.30
C CYS A 46 -6.08 -12.52 8.90
N VAL A 47 -4.83 -12.16 9.17
CA VAL A 47 -3.65 -12.89 8.66
C VAL A 47 -3.16 -13.95 9.64
N GLY A 48 -3.59 -13.88 10.91
CA GLY A 48 -3.10 -14.75 11.99
C GLY A 48 -3.31 -16.26 11.76
N GLN A 49 -4.21 -16.66 10.86
CA GLN A 49 -4.46 -18.07 10.52
C GLN A 49 -3.60 -18.62 9.38
N THR A 50 -2.79 -17.77 8.73
CA THR A 50 -2.06 -18.11 7.49
C THR A 50 -0.57 -18.39 7.71
N GLY A 51 -0.09 -18.28 8.96
CA GLY A 51 1.35 -18.39 9.29
C GLY A 51 2.15 -17.13 8.97
N TYR A 52 1.49 -16.07 8.49
CA TYR A 52 2.04 -14.73 8.32
C TYR A 52 1.50 -13.79 9.39
N HIS A 53 2.18 -12.68 9.63
CA HIS A 53 1.71 -11.61 10.50
C HIS A 53 1.99 -10.25 9.87
N PHE A 54 1.12 -9.27 10.15
CA PHE A 54 1.37 -7.90 9.74
C PHE A 54 2.37 -7.22 10.68
N GLY A 55 3.42 -6.63 10.11
CA GLY A 55 4.33 -5.73 10.78
C GLY A 55 3.72 -4.32 10.87
N GLU A 56 4.19 -3.41 10.04
CA GLU A 56 3.65 -2.05 9.93
C GLU A 56 2.39 -2.03 9.05
N ILE A 57 1.32 -1.39 9.53
CA ILE A 57 0.12 -1.15 8.73
C ILE A 57 -0.10 0.37 8.68
N ASN A 58 -0.01 0.92 7.49
CA ASN A 58 -0.17 2.34 7.23
C ASN A 58 -1.39 2.59 6.36
N VAL A 59 -2.32 3.41 6.84
CA VAL A 59 -3.44 3.91 6.04
C VAL A 59 -3.20 5.40 5.79
N GLN A 60 -3.10 5.78 4.52
CA GLN A 60 -2.81 7.14 4.10
C GLN A 60 -3.84 7.63 3.08
N ARG A 61 -3.94 8.96 2.96
CA ARG A 61 -4.82 9.60 2.00
C ARG A 61 -4.17 9.59 0.62
N LEU A 62 -4.92 9.18 -0.39
CA LEU A 62 -4.55 9.30 -1.80
C LEU A 62 -5.01 10.68 -2.30
N GLU A 63 -4.25 11.73 -1.98
CA GLU A 63 -4.57 13.10 -2.42
C GLU A 63 -4.34 13.31 -3.91
N ARG A 64 -3.38 12.59 -4.49
CA ARG A 64 -3.07 12.57 -5.93
C ARG A 64 -2.64 11.15 -6.32
N PRO A 65 -2.87 10.71 -7.58
CA PRO A 65 -2.26 9.49 -8.08
C PRO A 65 -0.75 9.56 -7.87
N ARG A 66 -0.18 8.60 -7.15
CA ARG A 66 1.28 8.60 -6.92
C ARG A 66 1.95 8.29 -8.25
N SER A 67 2.89 9.15 -8.65
CA SER A 67 3.70 8.88 -9.84
C SER A 67 4.62 7.69 -9.58
N LEU A 68 5.02 6.96 -10.63
CA LEU A 68 6.02 5.87 -10.52
C LEU A 68 7.25 6.30 -9.71
N MET A 69 7.71 7.55 -9.88
CA MET A 69 8.82 8.13 -9.12
C MET A 69 8.56 8.26 -7.61
N ASP A 70 7.32 8.47 -7.18
CA ASP A 70 6.97 8.58 -5.74
C ASP A 70 6.87 7.20 -5.07
N VAL A 71 6.53 6.17 -5.84
CA VAL A 71 6.48 4.77 -5.38
C VAL A 71 7.89 4.18 -5.23
N PHE A 72 8.87 4.66 -6.00
CA PHE A 72 10.23 4.12 -6.06
C PHE A 72 11.29 4.84 -5.21
N ARG A 73 10.91 5.70 -4.25
CA ARG A 73 11.88 6.49 -3.46
C ARG A 73 12.91 5.66 -2.66
N SER A 74 12.74 4.34 -2.54
CA SER A 74 13.69 3.43 -1.90
C SER A 74 14.60 2.63 -2.85
N LEU A 75 14.54 2.83 -4.17
CA LEU A 75 15.57 2.27 -5.05
C LEU A 75 16.87 3.07 -4.83
N PRO A 76 17.96 2.44 -4.34
CA PRO A 76 19.24 3.13 -4.25
C PRO A 76 19.59 3.59 -5.67
N TYR A 77 19.97 4.86 -5.78
CA TYR A 77 20.37 5.53 -7.01
C TYR A 77 21.64 4.88 -7.58
N LYS A 78 21.53 3.65 -8.09
CA LYS A 78 22.56 2.96 -8.86
C LYS A 78 22.14 3.05 -10.30
N ARG A 79 22.87 3.93 -11.01
CA ARG A 79 22.97 4.01 -12.47
C ARG A 79 22.81 2.64 -13.12
N THR A 80 21.60 2.34 -13.58
CA THR A 80 21.35 1.28 -14.53
C THR A 80 20.09 1.73 -15.25
N GLY A 81 20.24 2.07 -16.54
CA GLY A 81 19.18 2.64 -17.34
C GLY A 81 17.96 1.72 -17.31
N VAL A 82 16.88 2.20 -16.70
CA VAL A 82 15.58 1.55 -16.80
C VAL A 82 14.94 2.13 -18.05
N ASP A 83 14.95 1.33 -19.12
CA ASP A 83 14.21 1.63 -20.34
C ASP A 83 12.74 1.33 -20.06
N VAL A 84 11.91 2.38 -20.04
CA VAL A 84 10.46 2.25 -19.90
C VAL A 84 9.85 2.62 -21.23
N THR A 85 9.45 1.62 -22.01
CA THR A 85 8.62 1.83 -23.20
C THR A 85 7.19 2.09 -22.75
N VAL A 86 6.65 3.24 -23.16
CA VAL A 86 5.25 3.68 -22.96
C VAL A 86 4.32 2.90 -23.88
#